data_AF-A0A929C3L3-F1
#
_entry.id   AF-A0A929C3L3-F1
#
_cell.length_a   1.000
_cell.length_b   1.000
_cell.length_c   1.000
_cell.angle_alpha   90.00
_cell.angle_beta   90.00
_cell.angle_gamma   90.00
#
_symmetry.space_group_name_H-M   'P 1'
#
loop_
_entity.id
_entity.type
_entity.pdbx_description
1 polymer ?
#
loop_
_entity_poly.entity_id
_entity_poly.type
_entity_poly.pdbx_seq_one_letter_code
_entity_poly.pdbx_strand_id
1 'polypeptide(L)'
;TPTPEELETQLTKLALAIEVELELPEIIVAQETENTAILQELGDRVNAAAGTDYMAVSFETSDGRGIEVGFLYDADRVALLDAYQMAGPDVEAAFGHSSASPGREPLVGVFEANGEEITIIGNHFKSKGGDDPLFGMNWPPIRATEAQRKMQAQVVRDFVNTILGTDPNALVMVTGDLNDFQFGEPGEGDNHPIAILEGGSGEVALTNLINQEKDAERWTYVYDGNSQVLDHMLVSPALFDLMVGTDVLHFNAGFPSDLGADPTTPLRASDHDALEGRFKIK
;
A
#
# COMPACT_ATOMS: atom_id res chain seq x y z
N THR A 1 1.91 5.11 20.70
CA THR A 1 0.45 5.31 20.77
C THR A 1 0.18 6.80 20.90
N PRO A 2 -0.61 7.38 20.00
CA PRO A 2 -1.01 8.78 20.08
C PRO A 2 -1.84 9.03 21.35
N THR A 3 -1.86 10.28 21.81
CA THR A 3 -2.84 10.75 22.79
C THR A 3 -4.24 10.78 22.16
N PRO A 4 -5.32 10.78 22.96
CA PRO A 4 -6.68 10.90 22.42
C PRO A 4 -6.90 12.15 21.56
N GLU A 5 -6.24 13.27 21.88
CA GLU A 5 -6.33 14.52 21.11
C GLU A 5 -5.57 14.43 19.76
N GLU A 6 -4.40 13.79 19.74
CA GLU A 6 -3.67 13.50 18.51
C GLU A 6 -4.45 12.55 17.61
N LEU A 7 -5.06 11.50 18.17
CA LEU A 7 -5.92 10.58 17.43
C LEU A 7 -7.14 11.29 16.83
N GLU A 8 -7.83 12.12 17.62
CA GLU A 8 -8.96 12.92 17.14
C GLU A 8 -8.58 13.83 15.98
N THR A 9 -7.42 14.49 16.09
CA THR A 9 -6.86 15.34 15.03
C THR A 9 -6.58 14.52 13.78
N GLN A 10 -5.91 13.38 13.94
CA GLN A 10 -5.56 12.49 12.84
C GLN A 10 -6.79 11.97 12.09
N LEU A 11 -7.80 11.48 12.82
CA LEU A 11 -9.05 11.00 12.24
C LEU A 11 -9.82 12.10 11.52
N THR A 12 -9.85 13.31 12.07
CA THR A 12 -10.48 14.47 11.41
C THR A 12 -9.79 14.83 10.11
N LYS A 13 -8.45 14.87 10.09
CA LYS A 13 -7.68 15.18 8.89
C LYS A 13 -7.82 14.11 7.82
N LEU A 14 -7.74 12.83 8.20
CA LEU A 14 -7.89 11.72 7.26
C LEU A 14 -9.30 11.67 6.68
N ALA A 15 -10.34 11.90 7.48
CA ALA A 15 -11.72 11.96 6.96
C ALA A 15 -11.89 13.08 5.93
N LEU A 16 -11.34 14.27 6.22
CA LEU A 16 -11.35 15.40 5.29
C LEU A 16 -10.54 15.11 4.01
N ALA A 17 -9.39 14.45 4.14
CA ALA A 17 -8.58 14.05 2.99
C ALA A 17 -9.32 13.04 2.10
N ILE A 18 -10.02 12.05 2.70
CA ILE A 18 -10.84 11.09 1.96
C ILE A 18 -11.97 11.79 1.20
N GLU A 19 -12.62 12.77 1.83
CA GLU A 19 -13.73 13.52 1.21
C GLU A 19 -13.25 14.45 0.09
N VAL A 20 -12.18 15.22 0.33
CA VAL A 20 -11.80 16.37 -0.52
C VAL A 20 -10.68 16.05 -1.50
N GLU A 21 -9.64 15.35 -1.04
CA GLU A 21 -8.43 15.13 -1.85
C GLU A 21 -8.53 13.81 -2.63
N LEU A 22 -9.02 12.74 -1.98
CA LEU A 22 -9.20 11.43 -2.62
C LEU A 22 -10.56 11.29 -3.33
N GLU A 23 -11.45 12.27 -3.16
CA GLU A 23 -12.79 12.32 -3.78
C GLU A 23 -13.63 11.05 -3.55
N LEU A 24 -13.60 10.50 -2.32
CA LEU A 24 -14.36 9.32 -1.89
C LEU A 24 -14.09 8.08 -2.78
N PRO A 25 -12.90 7.45 -2.71
CA PRO A 25 -12.58 6.28 -3.53
C PRO A 25 -13.35 5.03 -3.07
N GLU A 26 -13.67 4.11 -3.98
CA GLU A 26 -14.42 2.90 -3.64
C GLU A 26 -13.69 1.99 -2.64
N ILE A 27 -12.36 1.89 -2.75
CA ILE A 27 -11.51 1.03 -1.92
C ILE A 27 -10.24 1.79 -1.56
N ILE A 28 -9.90 1.80 -0.27
CA ILE A 28 -8.66 2.33 0.28
C ILE A 28 -7.91 1.17 0.94
N VAL A 29 -6.63 1.03 0.61
CA VAL A 29 -5.72 0.09 1.28
C VAL A 29 -4.82 0.89 2.21
N ALA A 30 -5.12 0.85 3.50
CA ALA A 30 -4.41 1.62 4.53
C ALA A 30 -3.30 0.78 5.16
N GLN A 31 -2.11 1.37 5.31
CA GLN A 31 -1.03 0.85 6.13
C GLN A 31 -1.02 1.56 7.49
N GLU A 32 -0.28 1.01 8.45
CA GLU A 32 -0.15 1.56 9.80
C GLU A 32 -1.47 1.71 10.56
N THR A 33 -2.46 0.87 10.24
CA THR A 33 -3.73 0.83 10.95
C THR A 33 -3.54 0.18 12.31
N GLU A 34 -3.99 0.82 13.40
CA GLU A 34 -3.86 0.23 14.74
C GLU A 34 -4.77 -0.99 14.94
N ASN A 35 -6.01 -0.92 14.44
CA ASN A 35 -6.97 -2.04 14.41
C ASN A 35 -8.21 -1.65 13.60
N THR A 36 -9.08 -2.64 13.35
CA THR A 36 -10.33 -2.46 12.59
C THR A 36 -11.27 -1.43 13.21
N ALA A 37 -11.34 -1.31 14.54
CA ALA A 37 -12.26 -0.38 15.19
C ALA A 37 -11.88 1.08 14.94
N ILE A 38 -10.60 1.41 14.97
CA ILE A 38 -10.09 2.76 14.64
C ILE A 38 -10.29 3.05 13.15
N LEU A 39 -10.02 2.08 12.26
CA LEU A 39 -10.26 2.24 10.83
C LEU A 39 -11.75 2.41 10.51
N GLN A 40 -12.63 1.72 11.24
CA GLN A 40 -14.08 1.91 11.12
C GLN A 40 -14.50 3.28 11.64
N GLU A 41 -13.90 3.79 12.72
CA GLU A 41 -14.18 5.15 13.20
C GLU A 41 -13.85 6.21 12.14
N LEU A 42 -12.76 6.03 11.39
CA LEU A 42 -12.45 6.87 10.23
C LEU A 42 -13.57 6.78 9.17
N GLY A 43 -13.98 5.56 8.81
CA GLY A 43 -15.10 5.32 7.87
C GLY A 43 -16.41 5.99 8.32
N ASP A 44 -16.77 5.86 9.59
CA ASP A 44 -17.99 6.42 10.16
C ASP A 44 -18.01 7.95 10.07
N ARG A 45 -16.85 8.61 10.21
CA ARG A 45 -16.72 10.07 10.03
C ARG A 45 -16.97 10.47 8.58
N VAL A 46 -16.40 9.74 7.62
CA VAL A 46 -16.64 9.96 6.19
C VAL A 46 -18.12 9.74 5.86
N ASN A 47 -18.72 8.66 6.37
CA ASN A 47 -20.14 8.35 6.20
C ASN A 47 -21.05 9.45 6.73
N ALA A 48 -20.75 9.98 7.91
CA ALA A 48 -21.51 11.08 8.50
C ALA A 48 -21.39 12.39 7.70
N ALA A 49 -20.24 12.65 7.08
CA ALA A 49 -19.98 13.86 6.31
C ALA A 49 -20.56 13.80 4.88
N ALA A 50 -20.35 12.69 4.19
CA ALA A 50 -20.62 12.54 2.76
C ALA A 50 -21.87 11.71 2.42
N GLY A 51 -22.46 11.00 3.40
CA GLY A 51 -23.61 10.14 3.17
C GLY A 51 -23.29 8.84 2.42
N THR A 52 -22.09 8.29 2.65
CA THR A 52 -21.56 7.01 2.11
C THR A 52 -21.74 5.85 3.09
N ASP A 53 -21.32 4.63 2.70
CA ASP A 53 -21.32 3.44 3.56
C ASP A 53 -19.94 2.75 3.63
N TYR A 54 -18.92 3.50 4.05
CA TYR A 54 -17.59 2.96 4.30
C TYR A 54 -17.58 1.93 5.44
N MET A 55 -17.09 0.74 5.12
CA MET A 55 -16.83 -0.36 6.03
C MET A 55 -15.33 -0.67 6.10
N ALA A 56 -14.86 -1.08 7.26
CA ALA A 56 -13.47 -1.42 7.50
C ALA A 56 -13.25 -2.90 7.79
N VAL A 57 -12.11 -3.44 7.37
CA VAL A 57 -11.60 -4.75 7.79
C VAL A 57 -10.08 -4.70 7.93
N SER A 58 -9.57 -5.24 9.03
CA SER A 58 -8.15 -5.50 9.23
C SER A 58 -7.99 -6.74 10.11
N PHE A 59 -6.75 -7.22 10.28
CA PHE A 59 -6.46 -8.38 11.12
C PHE A 59 -5.15 -8.13 11.86
N GLU A 60 -5.08 -8.57 13.11
CA GLU A 60 -3.84 -8.55 13.91
C GLU A 60 -2.71 -9.27 13.17
N THR A 61 -1.53 -8.66 13.15
CA THR A 61 -0.35 -9.18 12.46
C THR A 61 0.70 -9.64 13.47
N SER A 62 1.79 -10.23 13.00
CA SER A 62 2.97 -10.51 13.84
C SER A 62 3.76 -9.25 14.26
N ASP A 63 3.28 -8.04 13.96
CA ASP A 63 4.02 -6.79 14.23
C ASP A 63 3.93 -6.43 15.71
N GLY A 64 5.08 -6.45 16.39
CA GLY A 64 5.17 -6.14 17.82
C GLY A 64 4.80 -4.70 18.20
N ARG A 65 4.60 -3.80 17.23
CA ARG A 65 4.12 -2.42 17.44
C ARG A 65 2.59 -2.33 17.44
N GLY A 66 1.89 -3.36 16.98
CA GLY A 66 0.43 -3.36 16.85
C GLY A 66 -0.08 -2.53 15.67
N ILE A 67 0.64 -2.57 14.54
CA ILE A 67 0.18 -1.95 13.30
C ILE A 67 -0.13 -3.01 12.23
N GLU A 68 -1.14 -2.71 11.43
CA GLU A 68 -1.77 -3.63 10.49
C GLU A 68 -1.93 -2.98 9.12
N VAL A 69 -2.23 -3.81 8.12
CA VAL A 69 -2.81 -3.37 6.85
C VAL A 69 -4.32 -3.55 6.97
N GLY A 70 -5.09 -2.58 6.46
CA GLY A 70 -6.54 -2.63 6.48
C GLY A 70 -7.15 -2.18 5.15
N PHE A 71 -8.37 -2.65 4.90
CA PHE A 71 -9.22 -2.09 3.85
C PHE A 71 -10.28 -1.19 4.46
N LEU A 72 -10.51 -0.04 3.84
CA LEU A 72 -11.67 0.82 4.06
C LEU A 72 -12.36 0.98 2.70
N TYR A 73 -13.61 0.56 2.58
CA TYR A 73 -14.29 0.46 1.28
C TYR A 73 -15.75 0.89 1.38
N ASP A 74 -16.28 1.51 0.32
CA ASP A 74 -17.66 1.98 0.27
C ASP A 74 -18.61 0.85 -0.16
N ALA A 75 -19.35 0.30 0.80
CA ALA A 75 -20.22 -0.86 0.62
C ALA A 75 -21.44 -0.58 -0.28
N ASP A 76 -21.75 0.69 -0.55
CA ASP A 76 -22.76 1.07 -1.56
C ASP A 76 -22.25 0.86 -3.00
N ARG A 77 -20.93 0.83 -3.22
CA ARG A 77 -20.30 0.78 -4.55
C ARG A 77 -19.58 -0.53 -4.85
N VAL A 78 -19.06 -1.21 -3.83
CA VAL A 78 -18.35 -2.49 -3.96
C VAL A 78 -18.76 -3.47 -2.87
N ALA A 79 -18.69 -4.77 -3.16
CA ALA A 79 -18.92 -5.80 -2.15
C ALA A 79 -17.59 -6.49 -1.79
N LEU A 80 -17.28 -6.61 -0.50
CA LEU A 80 -16.19 -7.46 -0.04
C LEU A 80 -16.68 -8.91 0.08
N LEU A 81 -16.24 -9.77 -0.83
CA LEU A 81 -16.63 -11.18 -0.89
C LEU A 81 -15.85 -12.04 0.11
N ASP A 82 -14.57 -11.76 0.28
CA ASP A 82 -13.69 -12.45 1.23
C ASP A 82 -12.53 -11.54 1.67
N ALA A 83 -12.04 -11.75 2.89
CA ALA A 83 -10.85 -11.07 3.41
C ALA A 83 -10.09 -11.96 4.38
N TYR A 84 -8.78 -12.09 4.17
CA TYR A 84 -7.92 -12.91 5.01
C TYR A 84 -6.46 -12.46 4.93
N GLN A 85 -5.69 -12.75 5.98
CA GLN A 85 -4.24 -12.66 5.91
C GLN A 85 -3.65 -13.88 5.22
N MET A 86 -2.65 -13.65 4.36
CA MET A 86 -1.83 -14.75 3.86
C MET A 86 -1.19 -15.50 5.03
N ALA A 87 -1.09 -16.82 4.90
CA ALA A 87 -0.50 -17.68 5.91
C ALA A 87 0.22 -18.87 5.25
N GLY A 88 1.10 -19.52 6.01
CA GLY A 88 1.88 -20.67 5.53
C GLY A 88 3.35 -20.57 5.95
N PRO A 89 4.17 -21.59 5.68
CA PRO A 89 5.56 -21.62 6.10
C PRO A 89 6.41 -20.49 5.49
N ASP A 90 6.19 -20.17 4.22
CA ASP A 90 6.96 -19.12 3.55
C ASP A 90 6.54 -17.72 4.03
N VAL A 91 5.24 -17.52 4.28
CA VAL A 91 4.71 -16.30 4.92
C VAL A 91 5.27 -16.16 6.34
N GLU A 92 5.27 -17.24 7.13
CA GLU A 92 5.82 -17.23 8.49
C GLU A 92 7.32 -16.86 8.49
N ALA A 93 8.10 -17.34 7.52
CA ALA A 93 9.50 -16.98 7.37
C ALA A 93 9.70 -15.50 6.94
N ALA A 94 8.84 -14.97 6.07
CA ALA A 94 9.00 -13.63 5.48
C ALA A 94 8.32 -12.50 6.28
N PHE A 95 7.27 -12.80 7.03
CA PHE A 95 6.42 -11.84 7.75
C PHE A 95 6.07 -12.29 9.16
N GLY A 96 6.07 -13.59 9.45
CA GLY A 96 5.62 -14.11 10.74
C GLY A 96 6.55 -13.82 11.92
N HIS A 97 6.17 -14.32 13.10
CA HIS A 97 6.88 -14.11 14.36
C HIS A 97 8.35 -14.57 14.32
N SER A 98 8.65 -15.58 13.50
CA SER A 98 9.99 -16.12 13.33
C SER A 98 10.85 -15.36 12.31
N SER A 99 10.28 -14.38 11.60
CA SER A 99 10.98 -13.60 10.59
C SER A 99 12.03 -12.64 11.16
N ALA A 100 12.98 -12.19 10.34
CA ALA A 100 13.87 -11.08 10.70
C ALA A 100 13.15 -9.72 10.69
N SER A 101 11.96 -9.65 10.07
CA SER A 101 11.03 -8.52 10.15
C SER A 101 9.63 -9.02 10.49
N PRO A 102 9.37 -9.43 11.74
CA PRO A 102 8.05 -9.85 12.16
C PRO A 102 7.02 -8.73 11.97
N GLY A 103 5.88 -9.09 11.40
CA GLY A 103 4.72 -8.25 11.23
C GLY A 103 4.36 -7.90 9.80
N ARG A 104 3.09 -7.52 9.65
CA ARG A 104 2.47 -7.02 8.41
C ARG A 104 2.39 -8.09 7.32
N GLU A 105 1.91 -9.28 7.71
CA GLU A 105 1.46 -10.31 6.77
C GLU A 105 0.52 -9.68 5.73
N PRO A 106 0.66 -10.03 4.43
CA PRO A 106 -0.17 -9.45 3.40
C PRO A 106 -1.66 -9.71 3.63
N LEU A 107 -2.47 -8.66 3.50
CA LEU A 107 -3.93 -8.72 3.59
C LEU A 107 -4.52 -8.92 2.20
N VAL A 108 -5.25 -10.01 1.99
CA VAL A 108 -5.97 -10.27 0.74
C VAL A 108 -7.43 -9.86 0.92
N GLY A 109 -7.94 -9.08 -0.02
CA GLY A 109 -9.35 -8.72 -0.14
C GLY A 109 -9.85 -9.10 -1.52
N VAL A 110 -10.94 -9.83 -1.58
CA VAL A 110 -11.62 -10.18 -2.82
C VAL A 110 -12.87 -9.31 -2.91
N PHE A 111 -12.86 -8.36 -3.84
CA PHE A 111 -13.94 -7.40 -4.02
C PHE A 111 -14.73 -7.71 -5.30
N GLU A 112 -16.04 -7.49 -5.27
CA GLU A 112 -16.90 -7.46 -6.46
C GLU A 112 -17.25 -6.01 -6.78
N ALA A 113 -17.03 -5.62 -8.03
CA ALA A 113 -17.51 -4.35 -8.59
C ALA A 113 -18.17 -4.63 -9.94
N ASN A 114 -19.44 -4.22 -10.10
CA ASN A 114 -20.22 -4.45 -11.32
C ASN A 114 -20.24 -5.92 -11.82
N GLY A 115 -20.13 -6.89 -10.90
CA GLY A 115 -20.12 -8.32 -11.23
C GLY A 115 -18.76 -8.87 -11.69
N GLU A 116 -17.69 -8.08 -11.63
CA GLU A 116 -16.31 -8.52 -11.83
C GLU A 116 -15.59 -8.63 -10.47
N GLU A 117 -14.85 -9.73 -10.28
CA GLU A 117 -14.08 -9.98 -9.07
C GLU A 117 -12.66 -9.41 -9.21
N ILE A 118 -12.21 -8.67 -8.19
CA ILE A 118 -10.89 -8.05 -8.12
C ILE A 118 -10.22 -8.52 -6.83
N THR A 119 -9.09 -9.21 -6.96
CA THR A 119 -8.25 -9.59 -5.83
C THR A 119 -7.21 -8.52 -5.56
N ILE A 120 -7.26 -7.92 -4.38
CA ILE A 120 -6.30 -6.90 -3.92
C ILE A 120 -5.46 -7.49 -2.79
N ILE A 121 -4.14 -7.46 -2.94
CA ILE A 121 -3.17 -7.86 -1.92
C ILE A 121 -2.54 -6.58 -1.36
N GLY A 122 -2.95 -6.20 -0.16
CA GLY A 122 -2.40 -5.08 0.60
C GLY A 122 -1.15 -5.49 1.38
N ASN A 123 -0.09 -4.69 1.28
CA ASN A 123 1.22 -4.99 1.83
C ASN A 123 1.80 -3.81 2.60
N HIS A 124 2.70 -4.11 3.54
CA HIS A 124 3.58 -3.12 4.15
C HIS A 124 4.93 -3.77 4.46
N PHE A 125 5.89 -3.64 3.55
CA PHE A 125 7.16 -4.38 3.61
C PHE A 125 8.13 -3.85 4.66
N LYS A 126 9.22 -4.58 4.90
CA LYS A 126 10.30 -4.15 5.79
C LYS A 126 10.88 -2.81 5.33
N SER A 127 10.83 -1.80 6.18
CA SER A 127 11.42 -0.49 5.87
C SER A 127 12.94 -0.54 5.67
N LYS A 128 13.45 0.43 4.92
CA LYS A 128 14.89 0.68 4.69
C LYS A 128 15.65 1.14 5.94
N GLY A 129 14.97 1.27 7.09
CA GLY A 129 15.59 1.67 8.35
C GLY A 129 16.69 0.69 8.78
N GLY A 130 17.91 1.20 8.89
CA GLY A 130 19.12 0.42 9.21
C GLY A 130 20.05 0.17 8.02
N ASP A 131 19.60 0.47 6.80
CA ASP A 131 20.48 0.55 5.64
C ASP A 131 21.36 1.81 5.70
N ASP A 132 22.50 1.78 5.03
CA ASP A 132 23.31 2.98 4.83
C ASP A 132 22.52 4.04 4.03
N PRO A 133 22.73 5.34 4.30
CA PRO A 133 22.08 6.40 3.54
C PRO A 133 22.52 6.39 2.08
N LEU A 134 21.65 6.92 1.20
CA LEU A 134 21.94 7.09 -0.24
C LEU A 134 23.26 7.84 -0.49
N PHE A 135 23.60 8.78 0.40
CA PHE A 135 24.87 9.49 0.40
C PHE A 135 25.56 9.32 1.77
N GLY A 136 26.69 8.63 1.79
CA GLY A 136 27.39 8.30 3.03
C GLY A 136 28.86 7.92 2.83
N MET A 137 29.52 7.56 3.93
CA MET A 137 30.94 7.15 3.92
C MET A 137 31.18 5.76 3.30
N ASN A 138 30.18 4.87 3.39
CA ASN A 138 30.25 3.53 2.82
C ASN A 138 29.80 3.58 1.36
N TRP A 139 30.65 3.08 0.44
CA TRP A 139 30.29 2.98 -0.97
C TRP A 139 30.82 1.67 -1.58
N PRO A 140 29.96 0.78 -2.11
CA PRO A 140 28.50 0.92 -2.20
C PRO A 140 27.80 0.90 -0.82
N PRO A 141 26.58 1.44 -0.69
CA PRO A 141 25.80 1.41 0.55
C PRO A 141 25.54 -0.03 1.00
N ILE A 142 25.63 -0.29 2.31
CA ILE A 142 25.22 -1.56 2.91
C ILE A 142 23.70 -1.54 3.11
N ARG A 143 22.98 -2.40 2.39
CA ARG A 143 21.52 -2.55 2.48
C ARG A 143 21.15 -3.81 3.27
N ALA A 144 21.28 -3.74 4.59
CA ALA A 144 21.03 -4.87 5.48
C ALA A 144 19.59 -5.40 5.42
N THR A 145 18.62 -4.57 5.05
CA THR A 145 17.20 -4.92 4.96
C THR A 145 16.79 -5.48 3.60
N GLU A 146 17.64 -5.36 2.57
CA GLU A 146 17.34 -5.74 1.17
C GLU A 146 16.91 -7.21 1.06
N ALA A 147 17.65 -8.11 1.70
CA ALA A 147 17.37 -9.54 1.63
C ALA A 147 15.99 -9.89 2.18
N GLN A 148 15.53 -9.18 3.21
CA GLN A 148 14.21 -9.37 3.79
C GLN A 148 13.11 -8.91 2.83
N ARG A 149 13.25 -7.71 2.23
CA ARG A 149 12.27 -7.21 1.26
C ARG A 149 12.17 -8.09 0.02
N LYS A 150 13.29 -8.62 -0.48
CA LYS A 150 13.29 -9.59 -1.58
C LYS A 150 12.55 -10.88 -1.23
N MET A 151 12.71 -11.37 0.00
CA MET A 151 11.97 -12.54 0.49
C MET A 151 10.46 -12.26 0.57
N GLN A 152 10.07 -11.09 1.10
CA GLN A 152 8.67 -10.66 1.18
C GLN A 152 8.04 -10.51 -0.21
N ALA A 153 8.76 -9.89 -1.15
CA ALA A 153 8.36 -9.78 -2.55
C ALA A 153 8.14 -11.16 -3.20
N GLN A 154 9.04 -12.11 -2.96
CA GLN A 154 8.93 -13.46 -3.52
C GLN A 154 7.67 -14.18 -3.03
N VAL A 155 7.36 -14.11 -1.73
CA VAL A 155 6.18 -14.76 -1.16
C VAL A 155 4.89 -14.20 -1.77
N VAL A 156 4.80 -12.88 -1.92
CA VAL A 156 3.64 -12.23 -2.57
C VAL A 156 3.58 -12.60 -4.05
N ARG A 157 4.71 -12.61 -4.74
CA ARG A 157 4.79 -13.00 -6.16
C ARG A 157 4.32 -14.43 -6.39
N ASP A 158 4.74 -15.38 -5.55
CA ASP A 158 4.35 -16.78 -5.64
C ASP A 158 2.84 -16.99 -5.44
N PHE A 159 2.24 -16.19 -4.55
CA PHE A 159 0.79 -16.16 -4.39
C PHE A 159 0.08 -15.63 -5.64
N VAL A 160 0.55 -14.51 -6.20
CA VAL A 160 0.01 -13.97 -7.46
C VAL A 160 0.16 -14.98 -8.62
N ASN A 161 1.29 -15.67 -8.71
CA ASN A 161 1.53 -16.72 -9.70
C ASN A 161 0.52 -17.88 -9.57
N THR A 162 0.06 -18.19 -8.36
CA THR A 162 -0.99 -19.21 -8.14
C THR A 162 -2.33 -18.77 -8.71
N ILE A 163 -2.69 -17.50 -8.53
CA ILE A 163 -3.91 -16.91 -9.08
C ILE A 163 -3.82 -16.88 -10.61
N LEU A 164 -2.79 -16.25 -11.16
CA LEU A 164 -2.62 -16.05 -12.61
C LEU A 164 -2.30 -17.33 -13.37
N GLY A 165 -1.75 -18.35 -12.70
CA GLY A 165 -1.58 -19.68 -13.25
C GLY A 165 -2.89 -20.46 -13.37
N THR A 166 -3.89 -20.13 -12.54
CA THR A 166 -5.23 -20.70 -12.60
C THR A 166 -6.09 -19.95 -13.61
N ASP A 167 -6.09 -18.62 -13.56
CA ASP A 167 -6.74 -17.74 -14.54
C ASP A 167 -5.82 -16.58 -14.93
N PRO A 168 -5.21 -16.64 -16.13
CA PRO A 168 -4.36 -15.56 -16.64
C PRO A 168 -5.07 -14.22 -16.83
N ASN A 169 -6.40 -14.17 -16.83
CA ASN A 169 -7.19 -12.94 -16.96
C ASN A 169 -7.75 -12.44 -15.63
N ALA A 170 -7.38 -13.06 -14.49
CA ALA A 170 -7.84 -12.59 -13.19
C ALA A 170 -7.42 -11.13 -12.96
N LEU A 171 -8.32 -10.34 -12.37
CA LEU A 171 -8.06 -8.95 -12.00
C LEU A 171 -7.34 -8.96 -10.64
N VAL A 172 -6.02 -8.75 -10.67
CA VAL A 172 -5.18 -8.84 -9.48
C VAL A 172 -4.41 -7.54 -9.30
N MET A 173 -4.36 -7.04 -8.08
CA MET A 173 -3.56 -5.90 -7.67
C MET A 173 -2.71 -6.25 -6.46
N VAL A 174 -1.41 -5.97 -6.52
CA VAL A 174 -0.51 -5.91 -5.35
C VAL A 174 -0.28 -4.44 -5.04
N THR A 175 -0.59 -4.00 -3.82
CA THR A 175 -0.51 -2.58 -3.46
C THR A 175 -0.07 -2.34 -2.02
N GLY A 176 0.45 -1.14 -1.76
CA GLY A 176 0.81 -0.62 -0.44
C GLY A 176 2.23 -0.07 -0.40
N ASP A 177 2.72 0.21 0.80
CA ASP A 177 4.11 0.62 1.04
C ASP A 177 5.04 -0.59 0.95
N LEU A 178 5.69 -0.73 -0.21
CA LEU A 178 6.65 -1.81 -0.47
C LEU A 178 8.07 -1.44 -0.03
N ASN A 179 8.26 -0.22 0.49
CA ASN A 179 9.52 0.28 1.03
C ASN A 179 10.70 0.09 0.07
N ASP A 180 10.47 0.17 -1.23
CA ASP A 180 11.53 0.08 -2.23
C ASP A 180 11.26 0.99 -3.41
N PHE A 181 12.31 1.31 -4.15
CA PHE A 181 12.17 2.12 -5.35
C PHE A 181 11.63 1.28 -6.51
N GLN A 182 10.99 1.96 -7.46
CA GLN A 182 10.53 1.42 -8.73
C GLN A 182 11.67 0.92 -9.64
N PHE A 183 12.92 1.09 -9.23
CA PHE A 183 14.13 0.62 -9.91
C PHE A 183 15.11 0.03 -8.90
N GLY A 184 16.00 -0.84 -9.36
CA GLY A 184 17.07 -1.36 -8.53
C GLY A 184 18.12 -0.30 -8.21
N GLU A 185 18.50 -0.20 -6.93
CA GLU A 185 19.58 0.69 -6.52
C GLU A 185 20.94 0.24 -7.09
N PRO A 186 21.94 1.13 -7.18
CA PRO A 186 23.29 0.75 -7.61
C PRO A 186 23.82 -0.46 -6.82
N GLY A 187 24.10 -1.55 -7.54
CA GLY A 187 24.60 -2.80 -6.97
C GLY A 187 23.55 -3.75 -6.38
N GLU A 188 22.25 -3.42 -6.44
CA GLU A 188 21.15 -4.32 -6.06
C GLU A 188 20.84 -5.35 -7.15
N GLY A 189 21.11 -4.98 -8.41
CA GLY A 189 20.87 -5.79 -9.60
C GLY A 189 19.41 -5.76 -10.07
N ASP A 190 19.12 -6.53 -11.11
CA ASP A 190 17.82 -6.53 -11.79
C ASP A 190 16.72 -7.30 -11.01
N ASN A 191 17.06 -7.86 -9.84
CA ASN A 191 16.15 -8.63 -9.00
C ASN A 191 15.85 -7.90 -7.68
N HIS A 192 15.60 -6.59 -7.76
CA HIS A 192 15.10 -5.78 -6.63
C HIS A 192 13.63 -6.15 -6.31
N PRO A 193 13.12 -5.81 -5.11
CA PRO A 193 11.78 -6.24 -4.67
C PRO A 193 10.65 -5.94 -5.66
N ILE A 194 10.66 -4.77 -6.30
CA ILE A 194 9.64 -4.42 -7.29
C ILE A 194 9.76 -5.28 -8.56
N ALA A 195 10.97 -5.51 -9.07
CA ALA A 195 11.17 -6.40 -10.23
C ALA A 195 10.73 -7.84 -9.95
N ILE A 196 10.91 -8.34 -8.71
CA ILE A 196 10.39 -9.65 -8.29
C ILE A 196 8.87 -9.69 -8.43
N LEU A 197 8.17 -8.63 -7.98
CA LEU A 197 6.71 -8.55 -8.08
C LEU A 197 6.20 -8.37 -9.52
N GLU A 198 6.92 -7.59 -10.35
CA GLU A 198 6.63 -7.43 -11.78
C GLU A 198 6.68 -8.77 -12.53
N GLY A 199 7.55 -9.68 -12.08
CA GLY A 199 7.62 -11.06 -12.55
C GLY A 199 8.67 -11.29 -13.62
N GLY A 200 9.10 -12.54 -13.72
CA GLY A 200 10.18 -12.99 -14.59
C GLY A 200 9.73 -13.64 -15.89
N SER A 201 10.72 -14.13 -16.64
CA SER A 201 10.48 -14.89 -17.87
C SER A 201 9.64 -16.14 -17.60
N GLY A 202 8.50 -16.25 -18.29
CA GLY A 202 7.59 -17.39 -18.19
C GLY A 202 6.44 -17.17 -17.21
N GLU A 203 6.40 -16.04 -16.51
CA GLU A 203 5.31 -15.65 -15.64
C GLU A 203 4.43 -14.58 -16.32
N VAL A 204 3.20 -14.41 -15.83
CA VAL A 204 2.34 -13.29 -16.26
C VAL A 204 2.85 -12.01 -15.60
N ALA A 205 3.32 -11.06 -16.41
CA ALA A 205 3.90 -9.83 -15.90
C ALA A 205 2.84 -8.93 -15.24
N LEU A 206 3.16 -8.35 -14.09
CA LEU A 206 2.40 -7.25 -13.51
C LEU A 206 2.96 -5.92 -14.02
N THR A 207 2.10 -4.92 -14.16
CA THR A 207 2.50 -3.55 -14.51
C THR A 207 2.43 -2.66 -13.29
N ASN A 208 3.54 -2.01 -12.92
CA ASN A 208 3.57 -1.02 -11.85
C ASN A 208 2.99 0.32 -12.33
N LEU A 209 1.90 0.76 -11.73
CA LEU A 209 1.17 1.96 -12.13
C LEU A 209 1.96 3.24 -11.89
N ILE A 210 2.87 3.29 -10.92
CA ILE A 210 3.70 4.49 -10.71
C ILE A 210 4.52 4.85 -11.96
N ASN A 211 4.85 3.85 -12.80
CA ASN A 211 5.57 4.06 -14.05
C ASN A 211 4.69 4.64 -15.18
N GLN A 212 3.37 4.76 -14.96
CA GLN A 212 2.44 5.44 -15.85
C GLN A 212 2.21 6.91 -15.45
N GLU A 213 2.58 7.29 -14.23
CA GLU A 213 2.54 8.68 -13.77
C GLU A 213 3.62 9.52 -14.47
N LYS A 214 3.45 10.84 -14.51
CA LYS A 214 4.46 11.77 -15.04
C LYS A 214 5.72 11.73 -14.17
N ASP A 215 6.89 11.71 -14.80
CA ASP A 215 8.18 11.62 -14.10
C ASP A 215 8.34 12.61 -12.93
N ALA A 216 7.81 13.83 -13.06
CA ALA A 216 7.90 14.87 -12.02
C ALA A 216 7.00 14.64 -10.80
N GLU A 217 5.96 13.81 -10.94
CA GLU A 217 4.97 13.49 -9.90
C GLU A 217 5.22 12.10 -9.27
N ARG A 218 6.24 11.35 -9.73
CA ARG A 218 6.58 10.02 -9.22
C ARG A 218 7.32 10.08 -7.87
N TRP A 219 6.62 10.46 -6.82
CA TRP A 219 7.13 10.39 -5.46
C TRP A 219 5.97 10.33 -4.46
N THR A 220 6.07 9.46 -3.48
CA THR A 220 5.04 9.29 -2.44
C THR A 220 5.58 9.66 -1.06
N TYR A 221 6.90 9.84 -0.92
CA TYR A 221 7.55 10.11 0.35
C TYR A 221 8.74 11.06 0.18
N VAL A 222 9.07 11.84 1.21
CA VAL A 222 10.23 12.73 1.23
C VAL A 222 11.12 12.40 2.42
N TYR A 223 12.36 11.98 2.15
CA TYR A 223 13.34 11.61 3.18
C TYR A 223 14.68 12.27 2.95
N ASP A 224 15.20 12.95 3.99
CA ASP A 224 16.46 13.71 3.94
C ASP A 224 16.55 14.65 2.71
N GLY A 225 15.41 15.24 2.34
CA GLY A 225 15.29 16.14 1.19
C GLY A 225 15.24 15.46 -0.18
N ASN A 226 15.10 14.13 -0.24
CA ASN A 226 14.93 13.37 -1.47
C ASN A 226 13.49 12.91 -1.61
N SER A 227 12.87 13.22 -2.76
CA SER A 227 11.60 12.63 -3.17
C SER A 227 11.81 11.16 -3.57
N GLN A 228 10.99 10.28 -3.02
CA GLN A 228 11.10 8.82 -3.14
C GLN A 228 9.75 8.22 -3.51
N VAL A 229 9.78 7.13 -4.29
CA VAL A 229 8.63 6.24 -4.45
C VAL A 229 8.83 5.08 -3.49
N LEU A 230 7.86 4.85 -2.60
CA LEU A 230 7.81 3.66 -1.73
C LEU A 230 6.47 2.93 -1.85
N ASP A 231 5.41 3.66 -2.20
CA ASP A 231 4.07 3.14 -2.38
C ASP A 231 3.84 2.77 -3.85
N HIS A 232 3.30 1.58 -4.07
CA HIS A 232 3.13 1.02 -5.40
C HIS A 232 1.76 0.38 -5.59
N MET A 233 1.33 0.32 -6.84
CA MET A 233 0.22 -0.50 -7.31
C MET A 233 0.70 -1.30 -8.52
N LEU A 234 0.85 -2.60 -8.38
CA LEU A 234 1.19 -3.51 -9.47
C LEU A 234 -0.05 -4.29 -9.87
N VAL A 235 -0.45 -4.21 -11.13
CA VAL A 235 -1.71 -4.77 -11.62
C VAL A 235 -1.49 -5.84 -12.68
N SER A 236 -2.37 -6.85 -12.71
CA SER A 236 -2.38 -7.86 -13.77
C SER A 236 -2.70 -7.25 -15.13
N PRO A 237 -2.34 -7.88 -16.26
CA PRO A 237 -2.61 -7.33 -17.59
C PRO A 237 -4.10 -7.04 -17.83
N ALA A 238 -4.98 -7.92 -17.36
CA ALA A 238 -6.44 -7.73 -17.51
C ALA A 238 -6.95 -6.52 -16.72
N LEU A 239 -6.42 -6.26 -15.52
CA LEU A 239 -6.78 -5.07 -14.74
C LEU A 239 -6.15 -3.80 -15.34
N PHE A 240 -4.93 -3.90 -15.86
CA PHE A 240 -4.27 -2.80 -16.58
C PHE A 240 -5.07 -2.34 -17.81
N ASP A 241 -5.65 -3.27 -18.57
CA ASP A 241 -6.49 -2.97 -19.73
C ASP A 241 -7.77 -2.18 -19.37
N LEU A 242 -8.17 -2.20 -18.10
CA LEU A 242 -9.31 -1.43 -17.56
C LEU A 242 -8.87 -0.09 -16.97
N MET A 243 -7.57 0.19 -16.85
CA MET A 243 -7.06 1.42 -16.26
C MET A 243 -7.47 2.65 -17.08
N VAL A 244 -8.01 3.66 -16.38
CA VAL A 244 -8.36 4.97 -16.93
C VAL A 244 -7.25 5.98 -16.60
N GLY A 245 -6.63 5.85 -15.44
CA GLY A 245 -5.48 6.66 -15.06
C GLY A 245 -4.94 6.27 -13.70
N THR A 246 -3.85 6.94 -13.34
CA THR A 246 -3.20 6.90 -12.03
C THR A 246 -2.72 8.32 -11.75
N ASP A 247 -2.64 8.70 -10.48
CA ASP A 247 -2.08 9.96 -10.01
C ASP A 247 -1.46 9.73 -8.62
N VAL A 248 -0.44 10.52 -8.27
CA VAL A 248 -0.03 10.67 -6.87
C VAL A 248 -0.64 11.98 -6.34
N LEU A 249 -1.43 11.87 -5.28
CA LEU A 249 -2.17 12.99 -4.72
C LEU A 249 -1.28 13.76 -3.74
N HIS A 250 -0.60 14.79 -4.24
CA HIS A 250 0.37 15.59 -3.48
C HIS A 250 -0.29 16.59 -2.51
N PHE A 251 -0.73 16.09 -1.36
CA PHE A 251 -1.27 16.92 -0.26
C PHE A 251 -0.59 16.65 1.10
N ASN A 252 0.36 15.71 1.17
CA ASN A 252 1.00 15.24 2.40
C ASN A 252 2.52 15.44 2.42
N ALA A 253 3.25 14.64 1.64
CA ALA A 253 4.69 14.44 1.82
C ALA A 253 5.50 15.74 1.58
N GLY A 254 5.05 16.58 0.64
CA GLY A 254 5.65 17.87 0.33
C GLY A 254 5.23 19.03 1.26
N PHE A 255 4.27 18.82 2.17
CA PHE A 255 3.72 19.87 3.03
C PHE A 255 4.45 19.96 4.38
N PRO A 256 4.51 21.15 5.01
CA PRO A 256 5.18 21.34 6.29
C PRO A 256 4.60 20.46 7.41
N SER A 257 5.48 19.90 8.25
CA SER A 257 5.09 19.06 9.39
C SER A 257 4.13 19.74 10.37
N ASP A 258 4.23 21.06 10.53
CA ASP A 258 3.38 21.84 11.44
C ASP A 258 1.89 21.76 11.08
N LEU A 259 1.56 21.47 9.81
CA LEU A 259 0.17 21.27 9.37
C LEU A 259 -0.41 19.94 9.87
N GLY A 260 0.42 18.99 10.30
CA GLY A 260 -0.03 17.70 10.83
C GLY A 260 -0.89 17.83 12.09
N ALA A 261 -0.70 18.91 12.85
CA ALA A 261 -1.49 19.21 14.05
C ALA A 261 -2.70 20.12 13.78
N ASP A 262 -2.95 20.52 12.53
CA ASP A 262 -4.08 21.40 12.16
C ASP A 262 -5.24 20.56 11.60
N PRO A 263 -6.34 20.34 12.36
CA PRO A 263 -7.49 19.55 11.91
C PRO A 263 -8.37 20.28 10.90
N THR A 264 -8.12 21.55 10.58
CA THR A 264 -8.95 22.35 9.67
C THR A 264 -8.58 22.18 8.20
N THR A 265 -7.56 21.38 7.91
CA THR A 265 -6.99 21.17 6.58
C THR A 265 -6.66 19.69 6.35
N PRO A 266 -6.88 19.14 5.14
CA PRO A 266 -6.47 17.78 4.81
C PRO A 266 -4.95 17.67 4.63
N LEU A 267 -4.26 18.81 4.45
CA LEU A 267 -2.83 18.85 4.17
C LEU A 267 -2.02 18.23 5.31
N ARG A 268 -1.01 17.42 4.97
CA ARG A 268 -0.15 16.72 5.95
C ARG A 268 -0.96 15.85 6.93
N ALA A 269 -1.99 15.16 6.44
CA ALA A 269 -2.65 14.09 7.17
C ALA A 269 -1.75 12.86 7.32
N SER A 270 -0.79 12.67 6.41
CA SER A 270 0.23 11.62 6.45
C SER A 270 1.60 12.19 6.11
N ASP A 271 2.67 11.44 6.33
CA ASP A 271 3.99 11.68 5.75
C ASP A 271 4.15 11.07 4.35
N HIS A 272 3.19 10.24 3.91
CA HIS A 272 3.09 9.72 2.55
C HIS A 272 1.95 10.39 1.75
N ASP A 273 2.18 10.62 0.46
CA ASP A 273 1.13 10.96 -0.51
C ASP A 273 0.41 9.70 -1.00
N ALA A 274 -0.90 9.80 -1.23
CA ALA A 274 -1.70 8.67 -1.69
C ALA A 274 -1.44 8.40 -3.18
N LEU A 275 -1.18 7.14 -3.54
CA LEU A 275 -1.18 6.67 -4.92
C LEU A 275 -2.61 6.25 -5.30
N GLU A 276 -3.16 6.87 -6.34
CA GLU A 276 -4.50 6.58 -6.87
C GLU A 276 -4.40 5.72 -8.15
N GLY A 277 -5.28 4.72 -8.26
CA GLY A 277 -5.56 4.01 -9.51
C GLY A 277 -7.05 4.05 -9.84
N ARG A 278 -7.40 4.51 -11.05
CA ARG A 278 -8.79 4.60 -11.52
C ARG A 278 -9.04 3.58 -12.62
N PHE A 279 -10.09 2.78 -12.49
CA PHE A 279 -10.39 1.67 -13.40
C PHE A 279 -11.84 1.73 -13.90
N LYS A 280 -12.06 1.32 -15.13
CA LYS A 280 -13.39 1.19 -15.72
C LYS A 280 -13.82 -0.28 -15.70
N ILE A 281 -14.33 -0.71 -14.55
CA ILE A 281 -14.91 -2.05 -14.39
C ILE A 281 -16.23 -2.12 -15.19
N LYS A 282 -16.38 -3.18 -15.97
CA LYS A 282 -17.43 -3.30 -17.01
C LYS A 282 -18.82 -3.51 -16.44
#